data_AF-A0A831RZ41-F1
#
_entry.id   AF-A0A831RZ41-F1
#
_cell.length_a   1.000
_cell.length_b   1.000
_cell.length_c   1.000
_cell.angle_alpha   90.00
_cell.angle_beta   90.00
_cell.angle_gamma   90.00
#
_symmetry.space_group_name_H-M   'P 1'
#
loop_
_entity.id
_entity.type
_entity.pdbx_description
1 polymer ?
#
loop_
_entity_poly.entity_id
_entity_poly.type
_entity_poly.pdbx_seq_one_letter_code
_entity_poly.pdbx_strand_id
1 'polypeptide(L)'
;MKSFLKTVFASFTGMILVLLVLAVLIGTMLTAKETPQPIEDKTLLTLNLGVPIVDRQPRQKFASVIRGALQDRKSDRQSLRAVVTALRKAAKDDRISGLYIKGNVVRDGYASGWAALKEVRKAIEAFKASGKPVITWQESLDEATLYVVSTADRLVLNPLGLLEFNGFASEVPYFRNAFEKYGIDVQVSRVGKYKSAVEPFLLDHMSEENREQLDMLLNDLFDEVVAAVANSRNLPVSSLHELAQKEAVVEADQALKRGLVTAVGYYDVVREKLEALTGTEAGKAIENQKSVSDYFATLTKDDKAKDKLAVIYAEGDIISGSDKDQVSGDYIASLLRKARTDDDVKAVVLRVNSPGGSASASDIIQRETILLAKKKPLVISMGAVAASGGYWISAYGDEIYAEPNTITGSIGVFGLFLNVQKLVNELGVKVEVARTAPAADVFSLFRPKTPQEMAIIQKFIDHIYAEFLDKVAEGRKLDRAAVHEIAQGRVWSGKRALELGLVDKLGGLEDAMASAAKRANLDSYAVEEYQKEGTLLEELMKEMGMEVQLRQNPLVDTTWKQVQYLLSLTDAKGIYARMPYDLIIH
;
A
#
# COMPACT_ATOMS: atom_id res chain seq x y z
N MET A 1 -32.85 14.57 47.65
CA MET A 1 -32.98 14.88 46.20
C MET A 1 -32.38 16.22 45.79
N LYS A 2 -32.73 17.37 46.40
CA LYS A 2 -32.19 18.68 45.96
C LYS A 2 -30.66 18.82 46.10
N SER A 3 -30.05 18.32 47.19
CA SER A 3 -28.58 18.37 47.33
C SER A 3 -27.87 17.40 46.38
N PHE A 4 -28.41 16.21 46.15
CA PHE A 4 -27.89 15.24 45.18
C PHE A 4 -27.86 15.81 43.75
N LEU A 5 -28.98 16.39 43.28
CA LEU A 5 -29.01 17.03 41.95
C LEU A 5 -28.03 18.21 41.87
N LYS A 6 -27.92 19.02 42.92
CA LYS A 6 -26.96 20.14 42.96
C LYS A 6 -25.51 19.65 42.85
N THR A 7 -25.15 18.58 43.57
CA THR A 7 -23.81 17.98 43.50
C THR A 7 -23.55 17.35 42.14
N VAL A 8 -24.51 16.61 41.58
CA VAL A 8 -24.39 16.02 40.24
C VAL A 8 -24.22 17.10 39.17
N PHE A 9 -25.04 18.16 39.19
CA PHE A 9 -24.89 19.28 38.25
C PHE A 9 -23.57 20.04 38.46
N ALA A 10 -23.13 20.25 39.70
CA ALA A 10 -21.84 20.90 39.98
C ALA A 10 -20.66 20.05 39.51
N SER A 11 -20.68 18.73 39.75
CA SER A 11 -19.66 17.80 39.25
C SER A 11 -19.68 17.69 37.72
N PHE A 12 -20.86 17.66 37.11
CA PHE A 12 -21.00 17.63 35.65
C PHE A 12 -20.51 18.93 35.01
N THR A 13 -20.84 20.08 35.60
CA THR A 13 -20.36 21.40 35.14
C THR A 13 -18.85 21.54 35.35
N GLY A 14 -18.33 21.08 36.49
CA GLY A 14 -16.89 21.05 36.77
C GLY A 14 -16.13 20.15 35.78
N MET A 15 -16.69 18.98 35.46
CA MET A 15 -16.13 18.07 34.45
C MET A 15 -16.14 18.70 33.05
N ILE A 16 -17.22 19.37 32.66
CA ILE A 16 -17.29 20.11 31.38
C ILE A 16 -16.25 21.23 31.34
N LEU A 17 -16.08 21.99 32.43
CA LEU A 17 -15.08 23.06 32.51
C LEU A 17 -13.66 22.51 32.38
N VAL A 18 -13.35 21.39 33.05
CA VAL A 18 -12.05 20.71 32.93
C VAL A 18 -11.83 20.23 31.49
N LEU A 19 -12.83 19.61 30.87
CA LEU A 19 -12.77 19.17 29.47
C LEU A 19 -12.61 20.35 28.49
N LEU A 20 -13.26 21.48 28.75
CA LEU A 20 -13.11 22.70 27.94
C LEU A 20 -11.71 23.30 28.09
N VAL A 21 -11.16 23.35 29.30
CA VAL A 21 -9.79 23.83 29.54
C VAL A 21 -8.77 22.90 28.88
N LEU A 22 -8.95 21.59 28.99
CA LEU A 22 -8.14 20.59 28.28
C LEU A 22 -8.27 20.75 26.75
N ALA A 23 -9.48 20.94 26.23
CA ALA A 23 -9.70 21.16 24.80
C ALA A 23 -9.06 22.45 24.30
N VAL A 24 -9.06 23.52 25.11
CA VAL A 24 -8.36 24.78 24.78
C VAL A 24 -6.84 24.59 24.85
N LEU A 25 -6.31 23.92 25.87
CA LEU A 25 -4.87 23.63 25.99
C LEU A 25 -4.35 22.72 24.86
N ILE A 26 -5.12 21.68 24.54
CA ILE A 26 -4.84 20.81 23.39
C ILE A 26 -4.98 21.62 22.10
N GLY A 27 -6.02 22.43 21.97
CA GLY A 27 -6.24 23.32 20.81
C GLY A 27 -5.10 24.32 20.59
N THR A 28 -4.53 24.90 21.66
CA THR A 28 -3.39 25.82 21.56
C THR A 28 -2.09 25.07 21.23
N MET A 29 -1.88 23.86 21.78
CA MET A 29 -0.75 23.01 21.39
C MET A 29 -0.85 22.53 19.93
N LEU A 30 -2.06 22.23 19.45
CA LEU A 30 -2.32 21.79 18.08
C LEU A 30 -2.21 22.92 17.04
N THR A 31 -2.51 24.16 17.45
CA THR A 31 -2.46 25.34 16.56
C THR A 31 -1.11 26.04 16.59
N ALA A 32 -0.22 25.67 17.51
CA ALA A 32 1.19 26.01 17.44
C ALA A 32 1.79 25.31 16.22
N LYS A 33 1.65 25.94 15.04
CA LYS A 33 2.44 25.59 13.87
C LYS A 33 3.89 25.78 14.27
N GLU A 34 4.60 24.69 14.51
CA GLU A 34 6.06 24.72 14.43
C GLU A 34 6.39 25.23 13.04
N THR A 35 6.82 26.49 12.96
CA THR A 35 7.41 27.02 11.74
C THR A 35 8.54 26.07 11.38
N PRO A 36 8.52 25.43 10.19
CA PRO A 36 9.57 24.50 9.81
C PRO A 36 10.91 25.21 9.96
N GLN A 37 11.77 24.69 10.84
CA GLN A 37 13.04 25.34 11.07
C GLN A 37 13.82 25.42 9.75
N PRO A 38 14.50 26.54 9.46
CA PRO A 38 15.29 26.68 8.25
C PRO A 38 16.30 25.53 8.14
N ILE A 39 16.69 25.20 6.91
CA ILE A 39 17.79 24.25 6.67
C ILE A 39 19.09 25.03 6.80
N GLU A 40 19.93 24.59 7.73
CA GLU A 40 21.26 25.16 7.97
C GLU A 40 22.30 24.56 7.03
N ASP A 41 23.43 25.22 6.86
CA ASP A 41 24.54 24.65 6.11
C ASP A 41 25.05 23.38 6.79
N LYS A 42 25.48 22.41 5.98
CA LYS A 42 25.98 21.09 6.41
C LYS A 42 24.96 20.21 7.13
N THR A 43 23.66 20.42 6.93
CA THR A 43 22.62 19.54 7.46
C THR A 43 22.75 18.11 6.92
N LEU A 44 22.76 17.13 7.83
CA LEU A 44 22.65 15.71 7.49
C LEU A 44 21.19 15.33 7.24
N LEU A 45 20.88 14.79 6.06
CA LEU A 45 19.55 14.24 5.80
C LEU A 45 19.45 12.83 6.39
N THR A 46 18.33 12.49 7.05
CA THR A 46 18.10 11.16 7.62
C THR A 46 16.85 10.48 7.07
N LEU A 47 17.00 9.22 6.64
CA LEU A 47 15.91 8.35 6.23
C LEU A 47 15.80 7.19 7.22
N ASN A 48 14.65 7.07 7.89
CA ASN A 48 14.37 5.95 8.78
C ASN A 48 13.50 4.91 8.06
N LEU A 49 14.07 3.74 7.74
CA LEU A 49 13.34 2.64 7.12
C LEU A 49 12.41 1.92 8.11
N GLY A 50 12.65 2.11 9.41
CA GLY A 50 11.79 1.61 10.48
C GLY A 50 10.43 2.32 10.59
N VAL A 51 10.20 3.36 9.79
CA VAL A 51 8.90 4.03 9.66
C VAL A 51 8.25 3.57 8.35
N PRO A 52 7.11 2.86 8.38
CA PRO A 52 6.46 2.34 7.17
C PRO A 52 6.17 3.43 6.14
N ILE A 53 6.47 3.14 4.87
CA ILE A 53 6.28 4.07 3.74
C ILE A 53 4.97 3.74 3.04
N VAL A 54 4.01 4.66 3.03
CA VAL A 54 2.68 4.49 2.40
C VAL A 54 2.51 5.45 1.21
N ASP A 55 1.64 5.14 0.25
CA ASP A 55 1.46 6.02 -0.91
C ASP A 55 0.78 7.32 -0.50
N ARG A 56 -0.28 7.23 0.31
CA ARG A 56 -1.01 8.39 0.81
C ARG A 56 -0.36 9.03 2.03
N GLN A 57 -0.55 10.34 2.20
CA GLN A 57 -0.24 11.01 3.46
C GLN A 57 -0.95 10.31 4.64
N PRO A 58 -0.23 9.96 5.73
CA PRO A 58 -0.86 9.41 6.91
C PRO A 58 -1.87 10.41 7.48
N ARG A 59 -3.10 9.98 7.78
CA ARG A 59 -4.01 10.81 8.57
C ARG A 59 -3.43 11.03 9.96
N GLN A 60 -3.51 12.25 10.44
CA GLN A 60 -3.17 12.57 11.82
C GLN A 60 -4.25 12.00 12.75
N LYS A 61 -3.95 10.87 13.38
CA LYS A 61 -4.81 10.30 14.43
C LYS A 61 -4.68 11.12 15.70
N PHE A 62 -5.76 11.35 16.43
CA PHE A 62 -5.72 12.15 17.66
C PHE A 62 -4.72 11.58 18.68
N ALA A 63 -4.73 10.26 18.89
CA ALA A 63 -3.75 9.59 19.74
C ALA A 63 -2.29 9.79 19.28
N SER A 64 -2.04 9.83 17.96
CA SER A 64 -0.69 10.06 17.41
C SER A 64 -0.19 11.47 17.67
N VAL A 65 -1.09 12.46 17.67
CA VAL A 65 -0.74 13.85 17.97
C VAL A 65 -0.44 14.03 19.46
N ILE A 66 -1.22 13.41 20.35
CA ILE A 66 -0.93 13.40 21.79
C ILE A 66 0.40 12.69 22.08
N ARG A 67 0.63 11.52 21.47
CA ARG A 67 1.89 10.78 21.65
C ARG A 67 3.08 11.59 21.12
N GLY A 68 2.93 12.24 19.96
CA GLY A 68 3.93 13.15 19.40
C GLY A 68 4.27 14.29 20.36
N ALA A 69 3.26 14.92 20.97
CA ALA A 69 3.46 15.98 21.96
C ALA A 69 4.12 15.51 23.28
N LEU A 70 3.90 14.25 23.68
CA LEU A 70 4.42 13.70 24.94
C LEU A 70 5.77 12.98 24.81
N GLN A 71 6.08 12.41 23.64
CA GLN A 71 7.23 11.51 23.44
C GLN A 71 8.20 11.97 22.35
N ASP A 72 7.97 13.14 21.75
CA ASP A 72 8.75 13.68 20.61
C ASP A 72 8.89 12.66 19.45
N ARG A 73 7.89 11.78 19.31
CA ARG A 73 7.82 10.80 18.22
C ARG A 73 6.97 11.36 17.09
N LYS A 74 7.63 11.84 16.04
CA LYS A 74 6.99 12.33 14.81
C LYS A 74 6.52 11.15 13.94
N SER A 75 5.20 11.01 13.81
CA SER A 75 4.43 10.14 12.88
C SER A 75 4.77 8.65 12.83
N ASP A 76 3.75 7.78 12.97
CA ASP A 76 3.90 6.32 12.87
C ASP A 76 4.08 5.83 11.41
N ARG A 77 4.00 6.72 10.40
CA ARG A 77 4.13 6.43 8.96
C ARG A 77 4.71 7.62 8.20
N GLN A 78 5.24 7.39 6.99
CA GLN A 78 5.73 8.43 6.08
C GLN A 78 5.18 8.25 4.66
N SER A 79 4.92 9.35 3.94
CA SER A 79 4.43 9.30 2.55
C SER A 79 5.58 9.02 1.58
N LEU A 80 5.37 8.11 0.63
CA LEU A 80 6.30 7.80 -0.45
C LEU A 80 6.69 9.05 -1.24
N ARG A 81 5.71 9.87 -1.60
CA ARG A 81 5.93 11.12 -2.32
C ARG A 81 6.85 12.05 -1.52
N ALA A 82 6.61 12.19 -0.21
CA ALA A 82 7.43 13.03 0.65
C ALA A 82 8.89 12.54 0.67
N VAL A 83 9.10 11.23 0.86
CA VAL A 83 10.44 10.62 0.86
C VAL A 83 11.16 10.84 -0.47
N VAL A 84 10.55 10.46 -1.59
CA VAL A 84 11.15 10.54 -2.92
C VAL A 84 11.43 12.00 -3.31
N THR A 85 10.47 12.90 -3.09
CA THR A 85 10.63 14.33 -3.40
C THR A 85 11.74 14.95 -2.55
N ALA A 86 11.77 14.65 -1.24
CA ALA A 86 12.80 15.16 -0.33
C ALA A 86 14.19 14.72 -0.78
N LEU A 87 14.39 13.44 -1.06
CA LEU A 87 15.67 12.91 -1.54
C LEU A 87 16.12 13.60 -2.84
N ARG A 88 15.24 13.74 -3.82
CA ARG A 88 15.58 14.39 -5.11
C ARG A 88 15.88 15.88 -4.97
N LYS A 89 15.17 16.59 -4.09
CA LYS A 89 15.42 18.03 -3.83
C LYS A 89 16.70 18.22 -3.02
N ALA A 90 16.91 17.41 -1.98
CA ALA A 90 18.11 17.43 -1.16
C ALA A 90 19.39 17.10 -1.95
N ALA A 91 19.28 16.26 -3.00
CA ALA A 91 20.38 16.00 -3.93
C ALA A 91 20.93 17.29 -4.56
N LYS A 92 20.07 18.30 -4.78
CA LYS A 92 20.40 19.59 -5.42
C LYS A 92 20.58 20.75 -4.42
N ASP A 93 20.41 20.50 -3.13
CA ASP A 93 20.46 21.55 -2.09
C ASP A 93 21.84 21.59 -1.44
N ASP A 94 22.66 22.59 -1.75
CA ASP A 94 24.07 22.68 -1.30
C ASP A 94 24.25 22.66 0.22
N ARG A 95 23.19 22.95 0.97
CA ARG A 95 23.19 22.90 2.44
C ARG A 95 23.21 21.47 2.98
N ILE A 96 22.73 20.51 2.19
CA ILE A 96 22.70 19.09 2.59
C ILE A 96 24.06 18.44 2.34
N SER A 97 24.70 17.97 3.41
CA SER A 97 26.05 17.39 3.40
C SER A 97 26.09 15.90 3.03
N GLY A 98 25.01 15.16 3.26
CA GLY A 98 24.93 13.73 2.97
C GLY A 98 23.61 13.11 3.43
N LEU A 99 23.46 11.81 3.20
CA LEU A 99 22.31 11.00 3.61
C LEU A 99 22.74 9.90 4.58
N TYR A 100 22.09 9.83 5.74
CA TYR A 100 22.19 8.71 6.66
C TYR A 100 20.90 7.88 6.67
N ILE A 101 21.00 6.60 6.34
CA ILE A 101 19.88 5.65 6.35
C ILE A 101 19.96 4.80 7.61
N LYS A 102 18.87 4.75 8.37
CA LYS A 102 18.78 4.03 9.65
C LYS A 102 17.58 3.09 9.69
N GLY A 103 17.70 2.03 10.50
CA GLY A 103 16.65 1.03 10.72
C GLY A 103 16.47 0.08 9.53
N ASN A 104 15.64 -0.93 9.75
CA ASN A 104 15.25 -1.93 8.77
C ASN A 104 13.89 -1.59 8.17
N VAL A 105 13.65 -2.03 6.94
CA VAL A 105 12.38 -1.83 6.25
C VAL A 105 11.27 -2.56 7.01
N VAL A 106 10.24 -1.81 7.40
CA VAL A 106 9.02 -2.40 7.96
C VAL A 106 7.98 -2.52 6.84
N ARG A 107 7.61 -3.75 6.51
CA ARG A 107 6.55 -4.08 5.54
C ARG A 107 5.27 -4.44 6.31
N ASP A 108 4.21 -3.70 6.06
CA ASP A 108 2.90 -3.92 6.69
C ASP A 108 1.76 -3.56 5.73
N GLY A 109 1.00 -4.56 5.28
CA GLY A 109 -0.04 -4.41 4.28
C GLY A 109 0.48 -3.74 3.01
N TYR A 110 -0.04 -2.54 2.71
CA TYR A 110 0.34 -1.72 1.55
C TYR A 110 1.62 -0.90 1.75
N ALA A 111 2.15 -0.84 2.98
CA ALA A 111 3.32 -0.05 3.31
C ALA A 111 4.61 -0.76 2.93
N SER A 112 5.55 0.01 2.36
CA SER A 112 6.90 -0.43 2.00
C SER A 112 6.90 -1.63 1.04
N GLY A 113 5.91 -1.73 0.14
CA GLY A 113 5.90 -2.75 -0.91
C GLY A 113 7.04 -2.57 -1.90
N TRP A 114 7.44 -3.63 -2.60
CA TRP A 114 8.60 -3.63 -3.50
C TRP A 114 8.61 -2.52 -4.57
N ALA A 115 7.46 -2.17 -5.12
CA ALA A 115 7.33 -1.03 -6.04
C ALA A 115 7.68 0.30 -5.36
N ALA A 116 7.19 0.55 -4.15
CA ALA A 116 7.53 1.75 -3.37
C ALA A 116 9.02 1.77 -3.00
N LEU A 117 9.59 0.62 -2.62
CA LEU A 117 11.03 0.50 -2.35
C LEU A 117 11.88 0.77 -3.59
N LYS A 118 11.43 0.36 -4.79
CA LYS A 118 12.09 0.68 -6.06
C LYS A 118 12.12 2.20 -6.30
N GLU A 119 11.02 2.90 -6.05
CA GLU A 119 10.94 4.36 -6.17
C GLU A 119 11.88 5.06 -5.18
N VAL A 120 11.91 4.62 -3.92
CA VAL A 120 12.85 5.12 -2.89
C VAL A 120 14.29 4.84 -3.30
N ARG A 121 14.59 3.62 -3.77
CA ARG A 121 15.92 3.21 -4.23
C ARG A 121 16.40 4.10 -5.37
N LYS A 122 15.58 4.34 -6.41
CA LYS A 122 15.90 5.26 -7.51
C LYS A 122 16.20 6.68 -7.00
N ALA A 123 15.48 7.14 -5.98
CA ALA A 123 15.72 8.46 -5.38
C ALA A 123 17.04 8.52 -4.60
N ILE A 124 17.42 7.45 -3.90
CA ILE A 124 18.73 7.33 -3.24
C ILE A 124 19.86 7.27 -4.27
N GLU A 125 19.70 6.51 -5.34
CA GLU A 125 20.66 6.44 -6.45
C GLU A 125 20.87 7.83 -7.09
N ALA A 126 19.78 8.59 -7.31
CA ALA A 126 19.86 9.96 -7.80
C ALA A 126 20.54 10.92 -6.79
N PHE A 127 20.30 10.75 -5.49
CA PHE A 127 20.99 11.51 -4.44
C PHE A 127 22.49 11.22 -4.45
N LYS A 128 22.87 9.95 -4.51
CA LYS A 128 24.28 9.54 -4.60
C LYS A 128 24.95 10.07 -5.87
N ALA A 129 24.25 10.07 -7.00
CA ALA A 129 24.76 10.60 -8.26
C ALA A 129 25.06 12.11 -8.22
N SER A 130 24.55 12.86 -7.24
CA SER A 130 24.91 14.27 -7.03
C SER A 130 26.27 14.45 -6.36
N GLY A 131 26.99 13.36 -6.05
CA GLY A 131 28.30 13.37 -5.39
C GLY A 131 28.24 13.44 -3.86
N LYS A 132 27.04 13.44 -3.26
CA LYS A 132 26.85 13.46 -1.81
C LYS A 132 26.88 12.04 -1.25
N PRO A 133 27.57 11.79 -0.13
CA PRO A 133 27.72 10.44 0.41
C PRO A 133 26.41 9.90 0.99
N VAL A 134 26.17 8.61 0.75
CA VAL A 134 25.11 7.83 1.39
C VAL A 134 25.74 6.82 2.35
N ILE A 135 25.38 6.92 3.64
CA ILE A 135 25.98 6.16 4.74
C ILE A 135 24.89 5.43 5.50
N THR A 136 25.18 4.22 5.95
CA THR A 136 24.27 3.43 6.77
C THR A 136 25.03 2.42 7.62
N TRP A 137 24.51 2.19 8.82
CA TRP A 137 24.94 1.13 9.71
C TRP A 137 23.73 0.28 10.06
N GLN A 138 23.88 -1.03 10.00
CA GLN A 138 22.79 -1.98 10.24
C GLN A 138 23.21 -3.02 11.28
N GLU A 139 22.29 -3.32 12.18
CA GLU A 139 22.47 -4.39 13.17
C GLU A 139 22.34 -5.76 12.50
N SER A 140 21.35 -5.90 11.62
CA SER A 140 21.10 -7.05 10.76
C SER A 140 20.51 -6.57 9.44
N LEU A 141 20.54 -7.41 8.41
CA LEU A 141 19.99 -7.11 7.09
C LEU A 141 19.00 -8.21 6.69
N ASP A 142 17.76 -7.82 6.39
CA ASP A 142 16.85 -8.63 5.59
C ASP A 142 16.94 -8.23 4.10
N GLU A 143 16.29 -8.99 3.23
CA GLU A 143 16.32 -8.76 1.78
C GLU A 143 15.79 -7.38 1.39
N ALA A 144 14.70 -6.93 2.03
CA ALA A 144 14.07 -5.64 1.73
C ALA A 144 14.96 -4.47 2.15
N THR A 145 15.62 -4.57 3.30
CA THR A 145 16.57 -3.59 3.79
C THR A 145 17.81 -3.58 2.91
N LEU A 146 18.40 -4.75 2.64
CA LEU A 146 19.54 -4.89 1.72
C LEU A 146 19.24 -4.28 0.35
N TYR A 147 18.04 -4.52 -0.19
CA TYR A 147 17.60 -3.95 -1.45
C TYR A 147 17.68 -2.43 -1.46
N VAL A 148 17.29 -1.74 -0.38
CA VAL A 148 17.39 -0.28 -0.31
C VAL A 148 18.84 0.15 -0.04
N VAL A 149 19.47 -0.41 0.99
CA VAL A 149 20.75 0.08 1.52
C VAL A 149 21.97 -0.36 0.73
N SER A 150 21.84 -1.34 -0.18
CA SER A 150 22.90 -1.72 -1.12
C SER A 150 23.33 -0.58 -2.05
N THR A 151 22.52 0.47 -2.17
CA THR A 151 22.85 1.72 -2.88
C THR A 151 23.91 2.57 -2.17
N ALA A 152 24.07 2.39 -0.84
CA ALA A 152 24.94 3.23 -0.01
C ALA A 152 26.43 3.12 -0.41
N ASP A 153 27.16 4.23 -0.28
CA ASP A 153 28.63 4.26 -0.42
C ASP A 153 29.31 3.54 0.73
N ARG A 154 28.74 3.66 1.93
CA ARG A 154 29.21 3.00 3.15
C ARG A 154 28.04 2.27 3.81
N LEU A 155 27.99 0.96 3.59
CA LEU A 155 27.12 0.02 4.27
C LEU A 155 27.96 -0.77 5.29
N VAL A 156 27.77 -0.47 6.57
CA VAL A 156 28.46 -1.14 7.69
C VAL A 156 27.49 -2.10 8.37
N LEU A 157 27.91 -3.35 8.56
CA LEU A 157 27.15 -4.36 9.29
C LEU A 157 27.78 -4.62 10.66
N ASN A 158 26.97 -4.78 11.70
CA ASN A 158 27.42 -5.19 13.02
C ASN A 158 28.22 -6.51 12.94
N PRO A 159 29.32 -6.70 13.70
CA PRO A 159 30.08 -7.97 13.72
C PRO A 159 29.25 -9.21 14.04
N LEU A 160 28.19 -9.07 14.85
CA LEU A 160 27.24 -10.14 15.16
C LEU A 160 25.98 -10.11 14.29
N GLY A 161 25.95 -9.22 13.30
CA GLY A 161 24.85 -9.08 12.37
C GLY A 161 24.79 -10.23 11.38
N LEU A 162 23.55 -10.64 11.07
CA LEU A 162 23.25 -11.58 10.00
C LEU A 162 22.68 -10.81 8.80
N LEU A 163 23.01 -11.28 7.60
CA LEU A 163 22.35 -10.89 6.37
C LEU A 163 21.54 -12.08 5.87
N GLU A 164 20.22 -11.94 5.89
CA GLU A 164 19.25 -12.87 5.33
C GLU A 164 19.04 -12.54 3.84
N PHE A 165 19.20 -13.59 3.02
CA PHE A 165 18.94 -13.58 1.59
C PHE A 165 18.56 -14.99 1.17
N ASN A 166 17.28 -15.34 1.33
CA ASN A 166 16.71 -16.68 1.28
C ASN A 166 15.62 -16.85 0.21
N GLY A 167 15.35 -15.81 -0.57
CA GLY A 167 14.38 -15.81 -1.65
C GLY A 167 12.95 -15.57 -1.20
N PHE A 168 12.07 -15.38 -2.18
CA PHE A 168 10.68 -15.03 -1.94
C PHE A 168 9.81 -16.26 -1.76
N ALA A 169 9.00 -16.24 -0.70
CA ALA A 169 7.98 -17.25 -0.46
C ALA A 169 6.60 -16.61 -0.24
N SER A 170 5.55 -17.36 -0.60
CA SER A 170 4.18 -17.01 -0.25
C SER A 170 3.45 -18.20 0.35
N GLU A 171 2.84 -17.97 1.51
CA GLU A 171 2.06 -18.97 2.22
C GLU A 171 0.57 -18.67 2.08
N VAL A 172 -0.20 -19.65 1.61
CA VAL A 172 -1.65 -19.54 1.46
C VAL A 172 -2.32 -20.58 2.36
N PRO A 173 -3.05 -20.18 3.41
CA PRO A 173 -3.75 -21.12 4.26
C PRO A 173 -5.01 -21.67 3.57
N TYR A 174 -5.32 -22.95 3.80
CA TYR A 174 -6.52 -23.62 3.27
C TYR A 174 -7.43 -24.09 4.41
N PHE A 175 -8.70 -23.69 4.34
CA PHE A 175 -9.69 -23.78 5.42
C PHE A 175 -10.80 -24.79 5.17
N ARG A 176 -10.87 -25.42 3.99
CA ARG A 176 -11.93 -26.37 3.62
C ARG A 176 -12.23 -27.37 4.74
N ASN A 177 -11.21 -28.07 5.23
CA ASN A 177 -11.38 -29.09 6.27
C ASN A 177 -11.87 -28.52 7.60
N ALA A 178 -11.46 -27.28 7.95
CA ALA A 178 -11.96 -26.59 9.12
C ALA A 178 -13.44 -26.20 8.94
N PHE A 179 -13.80 -25.67 7.77
CA PHE A 179 -15.17 -25.28 7.45
C PHE A 179 -16.11 -26.49 7.47
N GLU A 180 -15.71 -27.60 6.85
CA GLU A 180 -16.44 -28.88 6.89
C GLU A 180 -16.65 -29.38 8.33
N LYS A 181 -15.60 -29.31 9.16
CA LYS A 181 -15.64 -29.70 10.58
C LYS A 181 -16.66 -28.89 11.38
N TYR A 182 -16.72 -27.58 11.15
CA TYR A 182 -17.63 -26.68 11.87
C TYR A 182 -19.00 -26.53 11.19
N GLY A 183 -19.28 -27.29 10.14
CA GLY A 183 -20.57 -27.22 9.44
C GLY A 183 -20.80 -25.90 8.71
N ILE A 184 -19.73 -25.31 8.18
CA ILE A 184 -19.75 -24.16 7.28
C ILE A 184 -19.58 -24.71 5.86
N ASP A 185 -20.62 -24.59 5.06
CA ASP A 185 -20.63 -24.97 3.65
C ASP A 185 -20.26 -23.77 2.77
N VAL A 186 -19.59 -24.04 1.63
CA VAL A 186 -19.03 -23.01 0.75
C VAL A 186 -19.55 -23.25 -0.67
N GLN A 187 -20.31 -22.29 -1.19
CA GLN A 187 -20.80 -22.29 -2.55
C GLN A 187 -20.12 -21.17 -3.34
N VAL A 188 -19.56 -21.51 -4.49
CA VAL A 188 -18.76 -20.58 -5.30
C VAL A 188 -19.21 -20.59 -6.75
N SER A 189 -19.09 -19.44 -7.38
CA SER A 189 -19.15 -19.27 -8.83
C SER A 189 -17.93 -18.44 -9.24
N ARG A 190 -17.19 -18.84 -10.27
CA ARG A 190 -15.97 -18.14 -10.72
C ARG A 190 -15.77 -18.25 -12.21
N VAL A 191 -15.08 -17.28 -12.79
CA VAL A 191 -14.60 -17.32 -14.17
C VAL A 191 -13.11 -16.99 -14.22
N GLY A 192 -12.36 -17.89 -14.85
CA GLY A 192 -10.91 -17.79 -15.01
C GLY A 192 -10.16 -18.95 -14.38
N LYS A 193 -9.36 -19.65 -15.19
CA LYS A 193 -8.51 -20.78 -14.78
C LYS A 193 -7.58 -20.44 -13.60
N TYR A 194 -7.03 -19.24 -13.57
CA TYR A 194 -6.10 -18.76 -12.54
C TYR A 194 -6.79 -17.94 -11.43
N LYS A 195 -8.13 -17.85 -11.45
CA LYS A 195 -8.87 -17.12 -10.41
C LYS A 195 -8.98 -17.96 -9.13
N SER A 196 -7.91 -17.91 -8.34
CA SER A 196 -7.70 -18.76 -7.16
C SER A 196 -8.19 -18.18 -5.83
N ALA A 197 -8.89 -17.03 -5.83
CA ALA A 197 -9.35 -16.35 -4.60
C ALA A 197 -10.27 -17.14 -3.69
N VAL A 198 -10.86 -18.18 -4.25
CA VAL A 198 -11.83 -19.07 -3.62
C VAL A 198 -11.20 -20.39 -3.20
N GLU A 199 -10.00 -20.71 -3.69
CA GLU A 199 -9.34 -21.98 -3.41
C GLU A 199 -9.09 -22.21 -1.91
N PRO A 200 -8.67 -21.21 -1.11
CA PRO A 200 -8.53 -21.36 0.34
C PRO A 200 -9.79 -21.91 1.03
N PHE A 201 -10.98 -21.66 0.48
CA PHE A 201 -12.24 -22.08 1.08
C PHE A 201 -12.84 -23.33 0.43
N LEU A 202 -12.36 -23.71 -0.75
CA LEU A 202 -12.88 -24.83 -1.54
C LEU A 202 -11.98 -26.06 -1.55
N LEU A 203 -10.66 -25.85 -1.47
CA LEU A 203 -9.64 -26.88 -1.57
C LEU A 203 -8.90 -27.00 -0.23
N ASP A 204 -8.14 -28.07 -0.09
CA ASP A 204 -7.20 -28.29 1.03
C ASP A 204 -5.73 -28.13 0.59
N HIS A 205 -5.51 -27.80 -0.68
CA HIS A 205 -4.21 -27.56 -1.28
C HIS A 205 -4.31 -26.59 -2.47
N MET A 206 -3.16 -26.07 -2.88
CA MET A 206 -3.01 -25.18 -4.04
C MET A 206 -3.18 -25.95 -5.35
N SER A 207 -4.02 -25.42 -6.25
CA SER A 207 -4.16 -25.96 -7.61
C SER A 207 -2.86 -25.85 -8.40
N GLU A 208 -2.72 -26.66 -9.45
CA GLU A 208 -1.55 -26.59 -10.35
C GLU A 208 -1.44 -25.21 -11.00
N GLU A 209 -2.58 -24.63 -11.37
CA GLU A 209 -2.68 -23.31 -11.96
C GLU A 209 -2.25 -22.20 -11.01
N ASN A 210 -2.71 -22.28 -9.76
CA ASN A 210 -2.34 -21.30 -8.75
C ASN A 210 -0.85 -21.40 -8.39
N ARG A 211 -0.31 -22.62 -8.36
CA ARG A 211 1.13 -22.86 -8.21
C ARG A 211 1.93 -22.27 -9.36
N GLU A 212 1.52 -22.55 -10.61
CA GLU A 212 2.18 -22.03 -11.81
C GLU A 212 2.25 -20.49 -11.80
N GLN A 213 1.14 -19.80 -11.50
CA GLN A 213 1.16 -18.33 -11.47
C GLN A 213 1.97 -17.76 -10.31
N LEU A 214 1.97 -18.41 -9.14
CA LEU A 214 2.74 -17.96 -7.99
C LEU A 214 4.23 -18.13 -8.20
N ASP A 215 4.66 -19.32 -8.65
CA ASP A 215 6.07 -19.60 -8.92
C ASP A 215 6.60 -18.59 -9.96
N MET A 216 5.83 -18.35 -11.02
CA MET A 216 6.13 -17.34 -12.02
C MET A 216 6.26 -15.95 -11.39
N LEU A 217 5.27 -15.52 -10.61
CA LEU A 217 5.25 -14.19 -10.00
C LEU A 217 6.41 -14.00 -9.02
N LEU A 218 6.61 -14.92 -8.08
CA LEU A 218 7.65 -14.83 -7.06
C LEU A 218 9.04 -14.74 -7.69
N ASN A 219 9.32 -15.57 -8.71
CA ASN A 219 10.60 -15.53 -9.42
C ASN A 219 10.86 -14.18 -10.09
N ASP A 220 9.86 -13.58 -10.75
CA ASP A 220 10.05 -12.26 -11.38
C ASP A 220 10.35 -11.16 -10.37
N LEU A 221 9.62 -11.18 -9.25
CA LEU A 221 9.78 -10.18 -8.23
C LEU A 221 11.16 -10.32 -7.56
N PHE A 222 11.59 -11.55 -7.31
CA PHE A 222 12.89 -11.84 -6.73
C PHE A 222 14.05 -11.53 -7.68
N ASP A 223 13.93 -11.88 -8.96
CA ASP A 223 14.94 -11.62 -9.99
C ASP A 223 15.24 -10.12 -10.12
N GLU A 224 14.22 -9.26 -9.96
CA GLU A 224 14.41 -7.81 -9.95
C GLU A 224 15.18 -7.32 -8.72
N VAL A 225 14.96 -7.93 -7.54
CA VAL A 225 15.73 -7.63 -6.32
C VAL A 225 17.18 -8.08 -6.50
N VAL A 226 17.39 -9.30 -6.96
CA VAL A 226 18.71 -9.86 -7.26
C VAL A 226 19.47 -8.96 -8.23
N ALA A 227 18.85 -8.60 -9.36
CA ALA A 227 19.47 -7.75 -10.37
C ALA A 227 19.85 -6.37 -9.81
N ALA A 228 18.97 -5.76 -9.02
CA ALA A 228 19.23 -4.46 -8.42
C ALA A 228 20.40 -4.49 -7.42
N VAL A 229 20.42 -5.47 -6.51
CA VAL A 229 21.50 -5.63 -5.51
C VAL A 229 22.81 -5.96 -6.20
N ALA A 230 22.79 -6.90 -7.16
CA ALA A 230 23.95 -7.27 -7.97
C ALA A 230 24.56 -6.04 -8.64
N ASN A 231 23.74 -5.21 -9.28
CA ASN A 231 24.19 -4.00 -9.96
C ASN A 231 24.82 -2.98 -8.99
N SER A 232 24.17 -2.65 -7.87
CA SER A 232 24.73 -1.65 -6.94
C SER A 232 25.97 -2.11 -6.18
N ARG A 233 26.15 -3.42 -6.03
CA ARG A 233 27.31 -4.01 -5.33
C ARG A 233 28.38 -4.54 -6.28
N ASN A 234 28.16 -4.40 -7.60
CA ASN A 234 29.03 -4.93 -8.65
C ASN A 234 29.33 -6.43 -8.48
N LEU A 235 28.27 -7.22 -8.26
CA LEU A 235 28.34 -8.67 -8.07
C LEU A 235 27.71 -9.41 -9.25
N PRO A 236 28.16 -10.64 -9.57
CA PRO A 236 27.46 -11.49 -10.52
C PRO A 236 26.06 -11.85 -10.00
N VAL A 237 25.02 -11.70 -10.83
CA VAL A 237 23.64 -12.14 -10.52
C VAL A 237 23.58 -13.59 -10.01
N SER A 238 24.35 -14.49 -10.63
CA SER A 238 24.44 -15.90 -10.24
C SER A 238 24.88 -16.11 -8.79
N SER A 239 25.72 -15.21 -8.25
CA SER A 239 26.23 -15.32 -6.87
C SER A 239 25.14 -15.07 -5.83
N LEU A 240 24.19 -14.19 -6.11
CA LEU A 240 23.03 -13.93 -5.25
C LEU A 240 21.99 -15.04 -5.34
N HIS A 241 21.75 -15.61 -6.53
CA HIS A 241 20.94 -16.82 -6.64
C HIS A 241 21.54 -18.00 -5.87
N GLU A 242 22.86 -18.19 -5.94
CA GLU A 242 23.54 -19.23 -5.19
C GLU A 242 23.42 -19.00 -3.68
N LEU A 243 23.56 -17.76 -3.22
CA LEU A 243 23.36 -17.37 -1.82
C LEU A 243 21.96 -17.76 -1.33
N ALA A 244 20.93 -17.40 -2.10
CA ALA A 244 19.53 -17.72 -1.77
C ALA A 244 19.25 -19.22 -1.74
N GLN A 245 19.85 -19.99 -2.65
CA GLN A 245 19.58 -21.42 -2.75
C GLN A 245 20.33 -22.28 -1.74
N LYS A 246 21.54 -21.87 -1.31
CA LYS A 246 22.45 -22.75 -0.56
C LYS A 246 22.70 -22.32 0.88
N GLU A 247 22.68 -21.02 1.16
CA GLU A 247 23.13 -20.49 2.45
C GLU A 247 21.99 -19.82 3.20
N ALA A 248 21.11 -19.09 2.50
CA ALA A 248 19.95 -18.34 3.02
C ALA A 248 20.30 -17.21 4.01
N VAL A 249 21.33 -17.37 4.83
CA VAL A 249 21.82 -16.41 5.80
C VAL A 249 23.35 -16.42 5.78
N VAL A 250 23.95 -15.23 5.83
CA VAL A 250 25.41 -15.06 5.90
C VAL A 250 25.81 -14.16 7.07
N GLU A 251 26.87 -14.55 7.76
CA GLU A 251 27.51 -13.76 8.82
C GLU A 251 28.21 -12.52 8.24
N ALA A 252 28.42 -11.51 9.08
CA ALA A 252 28.97 -10.22 8.68
C ALA A 252 30.32 -10.30 7.94
N ASP A 253 31.24 -11.14 8.42
CA ASP A 253 32.56 -11.33 7.78
C ASP A 253 32.44 -11.95 6.38
N GLN A 254 31.48 -12.85 6.18
CA GLN A 254 31.21 -13.45 4.88
C GLN A 254 30.52 -12.46 3.94
N ALA A 255 29.57 -11.68 4.47
CA ALA A 255 28.94 -10.59 3.71
C ALA A 255 29.97 -9.57 3.22
N LEU A 256 30.99 -9.26 4.03
CA LEU A 256 32.09 -8.38 3.64
C LEU A 256 32.98 -9.01 2.56
N LYS A 257 33.41 -10.27 2.75
CA LYS A 257 34.24 -10.99 1.77
C LYS A 257 33.57 -11.10 0.41
N ARG A 258 32.24 -11.21 0.38
CA ARG A 258 31.41 -11.29 -0.83
C ARG A 258 31.04 -9.92 -1.41
N GLY A 259 31.43 -8.81 -0.77
CA GLY A 259 31.12 -7.45 -1.23
C GLY A 259 29.66 -7.01 -1.02
N LEU A 260 28.83 -7.80 -0.31
CA LEU A 260 27.45 -7.44 0.02
C LEU A 260 27.39 -6.21 0.93
N VAL A 261 28.36 -6.08 1.83
CA VAL A 261 28.57 -4.91 2.68
C VAL A 261 29.95 -4.30 2.42
N THR A 262 30.16 -3.06 2.87
CA THR A 262 31.43 -2.34 2.65
C THR A 262 32.38 -2.40 3.84
N ALA A 263 31.86 -2.72 5.03
CA ALA A 263 32.63 -2.94 6.24
C ALA A 263 31.81 -3.69 7.29
N VAL A 264 32.52 -4.25 8.26
CA VAL A 264 31.98 -4.80 9.50
C VAL A 264 32.46 -3.93 10.64
N GLY A 265 31.57 -3.54 11.55
CA GLY A 265 31.91 -2.67 12.67
C GLY A 265 30.69 -2.13 13.43
N TYR A 266 30.96 -1.38 14.48
CA TYR A 266 29.92 -0.76 15.30
C TYR A 266 29.54 0.63 14.75
N TYR A 267 28.54 1.24 15.38
CA TYR A 267 28.00 2.53 14.95
C TYR A 267 29.06 3.67 14.97
N ASP A 268 30.06 3.57 15.84
CA ASP A 268 31.18 4.52 15.90
C ASP A 268 31.91 4.65 14.54
N VAL A 269 32.04 3.55 13.78
CA VAL A 269 32.66 3.54 12.44
C VAL A 269 31.94 4.45 11.43
N VAL A 270 30.61 4.58 11.54
CA VAL A 270 29.87 5.53 10.70
C VAL A 270 29.78 6.90 11.35
N ARG A 271 29.72 6.98 12.68
CA ARG A 271 29.58 8.23 13.42
C ARG A 271 30.68 9.23 13.09
N GLU A 272 31.94 8.79 13.03
CA GLU A 272 33.07 9.67 12.69
C GLU A 272 32.88 10.37 11.33
N LYS A 273 32.32 9.65 10.34
CA LYS A 273 32.01 10.23 9.03
C LYS A 273 30.85 11.21 9.11
N LEU A 274 29.81 10.89 9.88
CA LEU A 274 28.65 11.77 10.05
C LEU A 274 29.06 13.07 10.75
N GLU A 275 29.87 13.00 11.80
CA GLU A 275 30.45 14.15 12.51
C GLU A 275 31.27 15.05 11.57
N ALA A 276 32.10 14.44 10.71
CA ALA A 276 32.89 15.18 9.73
C ALA A 276 32.02 15.91 8.69
N LEU A 277 30.91 15.30 8.26
CA LEU A 277 29.99 15.90 7.27
C LEU A 277 29.23 17.10 7.84
N THR A 278 28.88 17.06 9.13
CA THR A 278 28.14 18.13 9.82
C THR A 278 29.05 19.16 10.49
N GLY A 279 30.35 18.88 10.61
CA GLY A 279 31.27 19.69 11.39
C GLY A 279 31.03 19.59 12.90
N THR A 280 30.43 18.48 13.36
CA THR A 280 30.18 18.22 14.77
C THR A 280 31.46 17.76 15.45
N GLU A 281 31.75 18.28 16.65
CA GLU A 281 32.89 17.80 17.44
C GLU A 281 32.71 16.34 17.85
N ALA A 282 33.81 15.58 17.85
CA ALA A 282 33.81 14.16 18.13
C ALA A 282 33.11 13.83 19.47
N GLY A 283 32.15 12.91 19.43
CA GLY A 283 31.40 12.45 20.59
C GLY A 283 30.25 13.35 21.04
N LYS A 284 30.04 14.52 20.41
CA LYS A 284 28.84 15.34 20.64
C LYS A 284 27.65 14.82 19.81
N ALA A 285 26.45 15.20 20.23
CA ALA A 285 25.24 14.90 19.48
C ALA A 285 25.28 15.62 18.12
N ILE A 286 24.92 14.91 17.05
CA ILE A 286 24.76 15.51 15.72
C ILE A 286 23.40 16.23 15.71
N GLU A 287 23.38 17.49 16.12
CA GLU A 287 22.15 18.30 16.18
C GLU A 287 21.70 18.77 14.79
N ASN A 288 22.67 19.04 13.90
CA ASN A 288 22.41 19.51 12.53
C ASN A 288 22.02 18.34 11.59
N GLN A 289 20.91 17.69 11.91
CA GLN A 289 20.30 16.64 11.10
C GLN A 289 18.81 16.91 10.89
N LYS A 290 18.26 16.48 9.76
CA LYS A 290 16.85 16.64 9.44
C LYS A 290 16.30 15.37 8.83
N SER A 291 15.10 14.93 9.25
CA SER A 291 14.45 13.79 8.62
C SER A 291 13.98 14.14 7.21
N VAL A 292 13.83 13.15 6.33
CA VAL A 292 13.23 13.34 4.99
C VAL A 292 11.86 14.02 5.06
N SER A 293 11.03 13.67 6.05
CA SER A 293 9.71 14.26 6.26
C SER A 293 9.79 15.72 6.70
N ASP A 294 10.68 16.05 7.65
CA ASP A 294 10.90 17.42 8.10
C ASP A 294 11.48 18.28 6.96
N TYR A 295 12.41 17.73 6.17
CA TYR A 295 12.95 18.40 4.99
C TYR A 295 11.84 18.68 3.97
N PHE A 296 11.00 17.68 3.66
CA PHE A 296 9.85 17.87 2.77
C PHE A 296 8.91 18.99 3.25
N ALA A 297 8.66 19.08 4.55
CA ALA A 297 7.82 20.13 5.13
C ALA A 297 8.40 21.55 4.98
N THR A 298 9.72 21.69 4.79
CA THR A 298 10.35 22.99 4.49
C THR A 298 10.24 23.39 3.02
N LEU A 299 9.94 22.44 2.13
CA LEU A 299 9.75 22.76 0.72
C LEU A 299 8.49 23.60 0.59
N THR A 300 8.66 24.83 0.10
CA THR A 300 7.54 25.71 -0.19
C THR A 300 6.60 25.00 -1.15
N LYS A 301 5.33 24.83 -0.76
CA LYS A 301 4.29 24.54 -1.75
C LYS A 301 4.30 25.69 -2.75
N ASP A 302 4.31 25.38 -4.03
CA ASP A 302 4.24 26.40 -5.07
C ASP A 302 2.80 26.93 -5.18
N ASP A 303 2.30 27.49 -4.07
CA ASP A 303 0.92 27.95 -3.88
C ASP A 303 0.57 29.14 -4.79
N LYS A 304 1.56 29.64 -5.55
CA LYS A 304 1.39 30.70 -6.55
C LYS A 304 1.06 30.16 -7.94
N ALA A 305 1.27 28.86 -8.21
CA ALA A 305 0.93 28.28 -9.49
C ALA A 305 -0.59 28.13 -9.62
N LYS A 306 -1.16 28.79 -10.64
CA LYS A 306 -2.61 28.73 -10.93
C LYS A 306 -3.04 27.34 -11.40
N ASP A 307 -2.22 26.72 -12.24
CA ASP A 307 -2.51 25.42 -12.82
C ASP A 307 -2.09 24.30 -11.87
N LYS A 308 -2.91 23.25 -11.81
CA LYS A 308 -2.75 22.15 -10.86
C LYS A 308 -2.69 20.80 -11.53
N LEU A 309 -1.84 19.93 -10.97
CA LEU A 309 -1.82 18.50 -11.21
C LEU A 309 -2.40 17.80 -10.00
N ALA A 310 -3.55 17.14 -10.17
CA ALA A 310 -4.21 16.44 -9.08
C ALA A 310 -3.65 15.01 -8.93
N VAL A 311 -3.37 14.59 -7.69
CA VAL A 311 -3.03 13.21 -7.36
C VAL A 311 -4.13 12.62 -6.49
N ILE A 312 -4.80 11.58 -6.99
CA ILE A 312 -5.85 10.85 -6.27
C ILE A 312 -5.30 9.46 -5.92
N TYR A 313 -5.50 9.02 -4.68
CA TYR A 313 -4.99 7.74 -4.19
C TYR A 313 -6.12 6.72 -3.99
N ALA A 314 -5.90 5.52 -4.50
CA ALA A 314 -6.73 4.34 -4.28
C ALA A 314 -5.86 3.24 -3.62
N GLU A 315 -5.56 3.42 -2.33
CA GLU A 315 -4.77 2.48 -1.52
C GLU A 315 -5.70 1.66 -0.61
N GLY A 316 -5.81 0.36 -0.86
CA GLY A 316 -6.70 -0.54 -0.12
C GLY A 316 -7.70 -1.33 -0.97
N ASP A 317 -8.54 -2.10 -0.27
CA ASP A 317 -9.63 -2.87 -0.88
C ASP A 317 -10.71 -1.95 -1.43
N ILE A 318 -11.22 -2.29 -2.62
CA ILE A 318 -12.33 -1.55 -3.23
C ILE A 318 -13.65 -2.02 -2.61
N ILE A 319 -14.33 -1.14 -1.90
CA ILE A 319 -15.60 -1.45 -1.22
C ILE A 319 -16.75 -0.61 -1.76
N SER A 320 -17.98 -1.07 -1.53
CA SER A 320 -19.18 -0.29 -1.86
C SER A 320 -19.38 0.88 -0.88
N GLY A 321 -20.07 1.93 -1.33
CA GLY A 321 -20.45 3.08 -0.51
C GLY A 321 -19.45 4.25 -0.56
N SER A 322 -19.45 5.05 0.50
CA SER A 322 -18.80 6.38 0.54
C SER A 322 -17.88 6.60 1.73
N ASP A 323 -17.35 5.53 2.34
CA ASP A 323 -16.37 5.64 3.42
C ASP A 323 -15.09 6.31 2.88
N LYS A 324 -14.63 7.35 3.57
CA LYS A 324 -13.48 8.18 3.18
C LYS A 324 -12.14 7.58 3.64
N ASP A 325 -12.18 6.54 4.47
CA ASP A 325 -11.01 5.92 5.06
C ASP A 325 -10.49 4.78 4.18
N GLN A 326 -11.37 4.26 3.33
CA GLN A 326 -11.19 3.12 2.42
C GLN A 326 -11.32 3.54 0.95
N VAL A 327 -11.05 2.61 0.03
CA VAL A 327 -11.26 2.82 -1.41
C VAL A 327 -12.72 2.56 -1.77
N SER A 328 -13.60 3.43 -1.27
CA SER A 328 -15.05 3.26 -1.50
C SER A 328 -15.48 3.83 -2.84
N GLY A 329 -16.33 3.08 -3.57
CA GLY A 329 -16.77 3.42 -4.92
C GLY A 329 -17.26 4.85 -5.09
N ASP A 330 -18.21 5.28 -4.26
CA ASP A 330 -18.82 6.61 -4.37
C ASP A 330 -17.83 7.73 -3.97
N TYR A 331 -16.97 7.45 -2.98
CA TYR A 331 -16.01 8.43 -2.50
C TYR A 331 -14.94 8.71 -3.56
N ILE A 332 -14.29 7.68 -4.10
CA ILE A 332 -13.26 7.84 -5.14
C ILE A 332 -13.86 8.43 -6.41
N ALA A 333 -15.06 8.00 -6.81
CA ALA A 333 -15.79 8.60 -7.93
C ALA A 333 -16.06 10.11 -7.69
N SER A 334 -16.39 10.52 -6.46
CA SER A 334 -16.58 11.93 -6.12
C SER A 334 -15.29 12.75 -6.25
N LEU A 335 -14.13 12.19 -5.90
CA LEU A 335 -12.82 12.84 -6.05
C LEU A 335 -12.45 12.99 -7.51
N LEU A 336 -12.61 11.93 -8.31
CA LEU A 336 -12.39 11.96 -9.76
C LEU A 336 -13.32 12.99 -10.43
N ARG A 337 -14.60 13.01 -10.05
CA ARG A 337 -15.56 14.00 -10.53
C ARG A 337 -15.12 15.43 -10.19
N LYS A 338 -14.70 15.67 -8.95
CA LYS A 338 -14.21 16.98 -8.50
C LYS A 338 -13.01 17.43 -9.33
N ALA A 339 -11.99 16.59 -9.47
CA ALA A 339 -10.82 16.89 -10.29
C ALA A 339 -11.17 17.11 -11.77
N ARG A 340 -12.13 16.34 -12.30
CA ARG A 340 -12.64 16.51 -13.67
C ARG A 340 -13.35 17.84 -13.91
N THR A 341 -14.06 18.38 -12.91
CA THR A 341 -14.84 19.62 -13.04
C THR A 341 -14.15 20.88 -12.53
N ASP A 342 -13.02 20.74 -11.84
CA ASP A 342 -12.23 21.88 -11.35
C ASP A 342 -11.38 22.48 -12.49
N ASP A 343 -11.64 23.72 -12.89
CA ASP A 343 -10.95 24.35 -14.02
C ASP A 343 -9.45 24.61 -13.76
N ASP A 344 -9.00 24.66 -12.51
CA ASP A 344 -7.59 24.83 -12.18
C ASP A 344 -6.80 23.51 -12.33
N VAL A 345 -7.48 22.37 -12.22
CA VAL A 345 -6.86 21.05 -12.46
C VAL A 345 -6.70 20.81 -13.96
N LYS A 346 -5.46 20.67 -14.43
CA LYS A 346 -5.15 20.46 -15.86
C LYS A 346 -4.85 19.01 -16.21
N ALA A 347 -4.37 18.23 -15.25
CA ALA A 347 -4.09 16.80 -15.39
C ALA A 347 -4.32 16.06 -14.08
N VAL A 348 -4.56 14.75 -14.17
CA VAL A 348 -4.81 13.89 -13.02
C VAL A 348 -3.91 12.65 -13.07
N VAL A 349 -3.30 12.36 -11.93
CA VAL A 349 -2.65 11.07 -11.67
C VAL A 349 -3.52 10.27 -10.70
N LEU A 350 -3.90 9.06 -11.08
CA LEU A 350 -4.54 8.10 -10.18
C LEU A 350 -3.49 7.09 -9.71
N ARG A 351 -3.07 7.20 -8.44
CA ARG A 351 -2.16 6.26 -7.78
C ARG A 351 -2.97 5.09 -7.22
N VAL A 352 -2.82 3.90 -7.82
CA VAL A 352 -3.58 2.70 -7.46
C VAL A 352 -2.67 1.73 -6.73
N ASN A 353 -3.00 1.41 -5.49
CA ASN A 353 -2.36 0.37 -4.68
C ASN A 353 -3.46 -0.52 -4.07
N SER A 354 -4.11 -1.31 -4.91
CA SER A 354 -5.33 -2.05 -4.61
C SER A 354 -5.33 -3.47 -5.20
N PRO A 355 -5.72 -4.50 -4.42
CA PRO A 355 -5.97 -5.85 -4.93
C PRO A 355 -7.33 -5.98 -5.62
N GLY A 356 -8.11 -4.89 -5.68
CA GLY A 356 -9.50 -4.90 -6.11
C GLY A 356 -10.49 -5.13 -4.97
N GLY A 357 -11.66 -5.67 -5.26
CA GLY A 357 -12.75 -5.83 -4.31
C GLY A 357 -14.11 -5.93 -5.02
N SER A 358 -15.08 -5.11 -4.58
CA SER A 358 -16.42 -5.06 -5.17
C SER A 358 -16.37 -4.69 -6.67
N ALA A 359 -16.98 -5.53 -7.50
CA ALA A 359 -17.06 -5.30 -8.94
C ALA A 359 -17.91 -4.06 -9.26
N SER A 360 -19.02 -3.88 -8.53
CA SER A 360 -19.92 -2.74 -8.71
C SER A 360 -19.28 -1.40 -8.32
N ALA A 361 -18.55 -1.36 -7.20
CA ALA A 361 -17.78 -0.18 -6.81
C ALA A 361 -16.66 0.15 -7.82
N SER A 362 -16.00 -0.88 -8.37
CA SER A 362 -14.98 -0.70 -9.41
C SER A 362 -15.57 -0.10 -10.69
N ASP A 363 -16.78 -0.52 -11.10
CA ASP A 363 -17.49 0.04 -12.25
C ASP A 363 -17.90 1.51 -12.04
N ILE A 364 -18.35 1.86 -10.83
CA ILE A 364 -18.65 3.26 -10.45
C ILE A 364 -17.41 4.16 -10.59
N ILE A 365 -16.27 3.70 -10.07
CA ILE A 365 -15.00 4.44 -10.18
C ILE A 365 -14.59 4.56 -11.65
N GLN A 366 -14.63 3.45 -12.40
CA GLN A 366 -14.21 3.43 -13.79
C GLN A 366 -15.09 4.33 -14.66
N ARG A 367 -16.38 4.46 -14.35
CA ARG A 367 -17.24 5.41 -15.06
C ARG A 367 -16.68 6.84 -14.98
N GLU A 368 -16.19 7.27 -13.83
CA GLU A 368 -15.57 8.59 -13.71
C GLU A 368 -14.16 8.65 -14.33
N THR A 369 -13.37 7.57 -14.33
CA THR A 369 -12.08 7.58 -15.06
C THR A 369 -12.27 7.75 -16.56
N ILE A 370 -13.25 7.06 -17.16
CA ILE A 370 -13.64 7.24 -18.57
C ILE A 370 -14.09 8.68 -18.84
N LEU A 371 -14.93 9.25 -17.98
CA LEU A 371 -15.40 10.64 -18.15
C LEU A 371 -14.27 11.66 -17.99
N LEU A 372 -13.30 11.36 -17.14
CA LEU A 372 -12.15 12.22 -16.87
C LEU A 372 -11.17 12.22 -18.04
N ALA A 373 -10.77 11.04 -18.53
CA ALA A 373 -9.86 10.89 -19.66
C ALA A 373 -10.39 11.58 -20.93
N LYS A 374 -11.72 11.66 -21.11
CA LYS A 374 -12.35 12.43 -22.21
C LYS A 374 -12.16 13.94 -22.12
N LYS A 375 -11.80 14.49 -20.95
CA LYS A 375 -11.69 15.93 -20.71
C LYS A 375 -10.28 16.39 -20.38
N LYS A 376 -9.50 15.58 -19.67
CA LYS A 376 -8.19 15.93 -19.14
C LYS A 376 -7.28 14.71 -19.17
N PRO A 377 -5.95 14.89 -19.35
CA PRO A 377 -5.00 13.80 -19.21
C PRO A 377 -5.16 13.05 -17.88
N LEU A 378 -5.38 11.75 -17.96
CA LEU A 378 -5.43 10.80 -16.86
C LEU A 378 -4.26 9.81 -16.98
N VAL A 379 -3.29 9.92 -16.09
CA VAL A 379 -2.18 8.97 -16.01
C VAL A 379 -2.36 8.07 -14.79
N ILE A 380 -2.18 6.76 -14.96
CA ILE A 380 -2.23 5.80 -13.86
C ILE A 380 -0.80 5.55 -13.37
N SER A 381 -0.63 5.56 -12.05
CA SER A 381 0.56 5.03 -11.39
C SER A 381 0.16 3.84 -10.54
N MET A 382 0.67 2.66 -10.85
CA MET A 382 0.44 1.45 -10.06
C MET A 382 1.50 1.34 -8.97
N GLY A 383 1.06 1.20 -7.72
CA GLY A 383 1.91 0.93 -6.57
C GLY A 383 2.31 -0.55 -6.49
N ALA A 384 2.38 -1.08 -5.27
CA ALA A 384 2.74 -2.48 -5.06
C ALA A 384 1.76 -3.44 -5.74
N VAL A 385 0.45 -3.11 -5.71
CA VAL A 385 -0.60 -3.92 -6.31
C VAL A 385 -1.60 -3.04 -7.08
N ALA A 386 -1.97 -3.40 -8.30
CA ALA A 386 -3.08 -2.79 -9.03
C ALA A 386 -3.75 -3.86 -9.88
N ALA A 387 -4.47 -4.75 -9.24
CA ALA A 387 -4.96 -5.98 -9.84
C ALA A 387 -6.46 -6.17 -9.62
N SER A 388 -7.09 -6.95 -10.50
CA SER A 388 -8.53 -7.19 -10.52
C SER A 388 -9.32 -5.88 -10.57
N GLY A 389 -10.16 -5.53 -9.60
CA GLY A 389 -10.83 -4.24 -9.52
C GLY A 389 -9.84 -3.05 -9.55
N GLY A 390 -8.63 -3.21 -9.01
CA GLY A 390 -7.56 -2.22 -9.14
C GLY A 390 -7.14 -2.01 -10.60
N TYR A 391 -7.05 -3.09 -11.40
CA TYR A 391 -6.78 -2.98 -12.84
C TYR A 391 -8.01 -2.45 -13.61
N TRP A 392 -9.22 -2.83 -13.17
CA TRP A 392 -10.48 -2.37 -13.74
C TRP A 392 -10.56 -0.83 -13.74
N ILE A 393 -10.24 -0.18 -12.62
CA ILE A 393 -10.27 1.28 -12.53
C ILE A 393 -9.14 1.96 -13.31
N SER A 394 -8.06 1.23 -13.64
CA SER A 394 -6.89 1.73 -14.36
C SER A 394 -7.00 1.64 -15.88
N ALA A 395 -7.82 0.74 -16.43
CA ALA A 395 -7.78 0.36 -17.85
C ALA A 395 -7.92 1.53 -18.86
N TYR A 396 -8.60 2.62 -18.48
CA TYR A 396 -8.84 3.80 -19.33
C TYR A 396 -7.86 4.96 -19.11
N GLY A 397 -6.73 4.73 -18.44
CA GLY A 397 -5.65 5.71 -18.38
C GLY A 397 -5.05 6.00 -19.76
N ASP A 398 -4.78 7.28 -20.04
CA ASP A 398 -4.06 7.70 -21.25
C ASP A 398 -2.62 7.17 -21.29
N GLU A 399 -2.07 6.85 -20.11
CA GLU A 399 -0.83 6.10 -19.91
C GLU A 399 -0.89 5.39 -18.55
N ILE A 400 -0.33 4.18 -18.47
CA ILE A 400 -0.24 3.37 -17.27
C ILE A 400 1.23 3.05 -16.97
N TYR A 401 1.67 3.50 -15.79
CA TYR A 401 2.98 3.18 -15.21
C TYR A 401 2.85 2.10 -14.14
N ALA A 402 3.78 1.15 -14.17
CA ALA A 402 3.96 0.15 -13.12
C ALA A 402 5.45 -0.08 -12.88
N GLU A 403 5.90 -0.34 -11.65
CA GLU A 403 7.28 -0.79 -11.46
C GLU A 403 7.40 -2.27 -11.88
N PRO A 404 8.61 -2.79 -12.20
CA PRO A 404 8.78 -4.21 -12.54
C PRO A 404 8.19 -5.15 -11.48
N ASN A 405 8.32 -4.75 -10.20
CA ASN A 405 7.78 -5.47 -9.04
C ASN A 405 6.30 -5.20 -8.73
N THR A 406 5.58 -4.39 -9.51
CA THR A 406 4.13 -4.21 -9.31
C THR A 406 3.41 -5.51 -9.60
N ILE A 407 2.37 -5.82 -8.82
CA ILE A 407 1.49 -6.95 -9.05
C ILE A 407 0.19 -6.45 -9.69
N THR A 408 -0.11 -6.87 -10.92
CA THR A 408 -1.26 -6.39 -11.70
C THR A 408 -1.97 -7.53 -12.44
N GLY A 409 -2.87 -7.21 -13.38
CA GLY A 409 -3.72 -8.17 -14.06
C GLY A 409 -4.85 -8.66 -13.16
N SER A 410 -4.93 -9.95 -12.91
CA SER A 410 -6.04 -10.64 -12.22
C SER A 410 -7.42 -10.30 -12.80
N ILE A 411 -7.49 -10.23 -14.13
CA ILE A 411 -8.70 -9.95 -14.89
C ILE A 411 -9.59 -11.19 -14.84
N GLY A 412 -10.50 -11.22 -13.87
CA GLY A 412 -11.38 -12.34 -13.56
C GLY A 412 -12.25 -12.05 -12.36
N VAL A 413 -13.34 -12.80 -12.22
CA VAL A 413 -14.45 -12.48 -11.30
C VAL A 413 -14.86 -13.75 -10.56
N PHE A 414 -15.23 -13.61 -9.29
CA PHE A 414 -15.81 -14.71 -8.50
C PHE A 414 -16.92 -14.22 -7.58
N GLY A 415 -17.73 -15.15 -7.12
CA GLY A 415 -18.72 -15.02 -6.06
C GLY A 415 -18.51 -16.13 -5.05
N LEU A 416 -18.56 -15.76 -3.77
CA LEU A 416 -18.33 -16.63 -2.63
C LEU A 416 -19.51 -16.52 -1.68
N PHE A 417 -20.13 -17.64 -1.37
CA PHE A 417 -21.32 -17.69 -0.53
C PHE A 417 -21.15 -18.75 0.55
N LEU A 418 -21.19 -18.31 1.80
CA LEU A 418 -21.13 -19.20 2.95
C LEU A 418 -22.53 -19.65 3.35
N ASN A 419 -22.63 -20.88 3.83
CA ASN A 419 -23.83 -21.44 4.40
C ASN A 419 -23.50 -22.00 5.79
N VAL A 420 -24.01 -21.36 6.82
CA VAL A 420 -23.78 -21.70 8.23
C VAL A 420 -24.94 -22.46 8.85
N GLN A 421 -25.89 -22.95 8.05
CA GLN A 421 -27.10 -23.63 8.53
C GLN A 421 -26.76 -24.77 9.50
N LYS A 422 -25.79 -25.62 9.16
CA LYS A 422 -25.40 -26.74 10.00
C LYS A 422 -24.77 -26.26 11.32
N LEU A 423 -23.85 -25.30 11.26
CA LEU A 423 -23.24 -24.69 12.45
C LEU A 423 -24.29 -24.13 13.42
N VAL A 424 -25.21 -23.31 12.93
CA VAL A 424 -26.19 -22.67 13.83
C VAL A 424 -27.20 -23.67 14.39
N ASN A 425 -27.56 -24.70 13.61
CA ASN A 425 -28.39 -25.81 14.09
C ASN A 425 -27.70 -26.59 15.22
N GLU A 426 -26.40 -26.86 15.10
CA GLU A 426 -25.59 -27.50 16.15
C GLU A 426 -25.51 -26.65 17.43
N LEU A 427 -25.61 -25.33 17.31
CA LEU A 427 -25.70 -24.40 18.44
C LEU A 427 -27.13 -24.25 19.00
N GLY A 428 -28.10 -25.01 18.50
CA GLY A 428 -29.49 -24.97 18.95
C GLY A 428 -30.30 -23.78 18.43
N VAL A 429 -29.79 -23.07 17.41
CA VAL A 429 -30.50 -21.95 16.76
C VAL A 429 -31.25 -22.46 15.54
N LYS A 430 -32.57 -22.26 15.53
CA LYS A 430 -33.42 -22.57 14.38
C LYS A 430 -33.79 -21.30 13.62
N VAL A 431 -33.60 -21.29 12.31
CA VAL A 431 -33.96 -20.18 11.44
C VAL A 431 -35.19 -20.55 10.60
N GLU A 432 -36.29 -19.83 10.76
CA GLU A 432 -37.51 -19.97 9.97
C GLU A 432 -37.60 -18.81 8.96
N VAL A 433 -38.04 -19.08 7.73
CA VAL A 433 -38.15 -18.06 6.68
C VAL A 433 -39.57 -17.95 6.16
N ALA A 434 -40.12 -16.74 6.16
CA ALA A 434 -41.31 -16.39 5.41
C ALA A 434 -40.88 -15.70 4.12
N ARG A 435 -41.35 -16.20 2.97
CA ARG A 435 -40.92 -15.69 1.65
C ARG A 435 -42.11 -15.34 0.77
N THR A 436 -42.01 -14.20 0.09
CA THR A 436 -42.98 -13.73 -0.90
C THR A 436 -42.74 -14.32 -2.29
N ALA A 437 -41.54 -14.85 -2.54
CA ALA A 437 -41.14 -15.50 -3.79
C ALA A 437 -40.14 -16.64 -3.52
N PRO A 438 -40.01 -17.63 -4.43
CA PRO A 438 -39.12 -18.78 -4.23
C PRO A 438 -37.66 -18.44 -3.89
N ALA A 439 -37.12 -17.36 -4.50
CA ALA A 439 -35.72 -16.93 -4.35
C ALA A 439 -35.55 -15.66 -3.47
N ALA A 440 -36.56 -15.28 -2.68
CA ALA A 440 -36.52 -14.04 -1.88
C ALA A 440 -35.38 -14.00 -0.85
N ASP A 441 -34.86 -15.16 -0.48
CA ASP A 441 -33.78 -15.39 0.48
C ASP A 441 -32.52 -15.97 -0.18
N VAL A 442 -32.34 -15.76 -1.49
CA VAL A 442 -31.20 -16.30 -2.27
C VAL A 442 -29.83 -15.92 -1.71
N PHE A 443 -29.71 -14.79 -1.01
CA PHE A 443 -28.46 -14.34 -0.37
C PHE A 443 -28.35 -14.72 1.12
N SER A 444 -29.27 -15.51 1.65
CA SER A 444 -29.20 -15.99 3.04
C SER A 444 -27.96 -16.85 3.28
N LEU A 445 -27.39 -16.72 4.48
CA LEU A 445 -26.33 -17.59 5.01
C LEU A 445 -26.89 -18.82 5.73
N PHE A 446 -28.20 -18.86 6.00
CA PHE A 446 -28.83 -19.87 6.85
C PHE A 446 -29.46 -21.04 6.07
N ARG A 447 -29.21 -21.11 4.77
CA ARG A 447 -29.53 -22.26 3.93
C ARG A 447 -28.58 -22.33 2.73
N PRO A 448 -28.40 -23.51 2.14
CA PRO A 448 -27.73 -23.61 0.86
C PRO A 448 -28.58 -22.98 -0.26
N LYS A 449 -27.90 -22.43 -1.26
CA LYS A 449 -28.49 -22.01 -2.53
C LYS A 449 -28.77 -23.23 -3.39
N THR A 450 -29.90 -23.20 -4.09
CA THR A 450 -30.30 -24.25 -5.03
C THR A 450 -29.47 -24.21 -6.32
N PRO A 451 -29.40 -25.30 -7.10
CA PRO A 451 -28.74 -25.29 -8.41
C PRO A 451 -29.27 -24.20 -9.35
N GLN A 452 -30.57 -23.92 -9.32
CA GLN A 452 -31.21 -22.88 -10.13
C GLN A 452 -30.75 -21.47 -9.71
N GLU A 453 -30.66 -21.21 -8.40
CA GLU A 453 -30.13 -19.95 -7.88
C GLU A 453 -28.64 -19.78 -8.22
N MET A 454 -27.85 -20.84 -8.11
CA MET A 454 -26.44 -20.82 -8.51
C MET A 454 -26.26 -20.57 -10.01
N ALA A 455 -27.14 -21.11 -10.86
CA ALA A 455 -27.11 -20.83 -12.30
C ALA A 455 -27.43 -19.36 -12.63
N ILE A 456 -28.34 -18.72 -11.88
CA ILE A 456 -28.62 -17.28 -12.01
C ILE A 456 -27.39 -16.46 -11.63
N ILE A 457 -26.73 -16.82 -10.52
CA ILE A 457 -25.50 -16.16 -10.06
C ILE A 457 -24.39 -16.33 -11.11
N GLN A 458 -24.15 -17.55 -11.60
CA GLN A 458 -23.13 -17.82 -12.61
C GLN A 458 -23.33 -16.98 -13.87
N LYS A 459 -24.56 -16.89 -14.38
CA LYS A 459 -24.88 -16.05 -15.55
C LYS A 459 -24.52 -14.58 -15.31
N PHE A 460 -24.73 -14.07 -14.09
CA PHE A 460 -24.37 -12.71 -13.75
C PHE A 460 -22.85 -12.51 -13.63
N ILE A 461 -22.12 -13.51 -13.10
CA ILE A 461 -20.64 -13.50 -13.08
C ILE A 461 -20.07 -13.56 -14.49
N ASP A 462 -20.62 -14.41 -15.37
CA ASP A 462 -20.20 -14.52 -16.77
C ASP A 462 -20.36 -13.18 -17.50
N HIS A 463 -21.47 -12.47 -17.23
CA HIS A 463 -21.70 -11.14 -17.78
C HIS A 463 -20.67 -10.12 -17.28
N ILE A 464 -20.40 -10.06 -15.96
CA ILE A 464 -19.39 -9.14 -15.41
C ILE A 464 -18.00 -9.46 -15.98
N TYR A 465 -17.66 -10.73 -16.15
CA TYR A 465 -16.39 -11.11 -16.77
C TYR A 465 -16.32 -10.67 -18.23
N ALA A 466 -17.39 -10.84 -19.01
CA ALA A 466 -17.45 -10.36 -20.39
C ALA A 466 -17.25 -8.83 -20.47
N GLU A 467 -17.94 -8.08 -19.61
CA GLU A 467 -17.76 -6.62 -19.48
C GLU A 467 -16.33 -6.25 -19.10
N PHE A 468 -15.70 -7.02 -18.20
CA PHE A 468 -14.31 -6.77 -17.82
C PHE A 468 -13.37 -6.91 -19.03
N LEU A 469 -13.53 -7.98 -19.81
CA LEU A 469 -12.75 -8.19 -21.03
C LEU A 469 -12.97 -7.04 -22.03
N ASP A 470 -14.22 -6.62 -22.22
CA ASP A 470 -14.56 -5.52 -23.15
C ASP A 470 -13.93 -4.20 -22.70
N LYS A 471 -14.01 -3.89 -21.40
CA LYS A 471 -13.42 -2.67 -20.82
C LYS A 471 -11.90 -2.65 -20.92
N VAL A 472 -11.24 -3.79 -20.72
CA VAL A 472 -9.78 -3.89 -20.90
C VAL A 472 -9.42 -3.79 -22.38
N ALA A 473 -10.12 -4.50 -23.26
CA ALA A 473 -9.90 -4.44 -24.70
C ALA A 473 -10.07 -3.01 -25.25
N GLU A 474 -11.14 -2.31 -24.86
CA GLU A 474 -11.39 -0.92 -25.25
C GLU A 474 -10.34 0.03 -24.67
N GLY A 475 -10.13 0.00 -23.35
CA GLY A 475 -9.23 0.93 -22.66
C GLY A 475 -7.76 0.78 -23.08
N ARG A 476 -7.32 -0.46 -23.35
CA ARG A 476 -5.94 -0.77 -23.76
C ARG A 476 -5.76 -0.88 -25.27
N LYS A 477 -6.86 -0.78 -26.04
CA LYS A 477 -6.88 -0.98 -27.50
C LYS A 477 -6.29 -2.34 -27.91
N LEU A 478 -6.61 -3.37 -27.14
CA LEU A 478 -6.20 -4.75 -27.37
C LEU A 478 -7.34 -5.53 -28.02
N ASP A 479 -6.98 -6.56 -28.79
CA ASP A 479 -7.98 -7.52 -29.26
C ASP A 479 -8.62 -8.25 -28.08
N ARG A 480 -9.95 -8.36 -28.09
CA ARG A 480 -10.70 -8.96 -26.98
C ARG A 480 -10.34 -10.43 -26.75
N ALA A 481 -10.08 -11.20 -27.82
CA ALA A 481 -9.67 -12.59 -27.67
C ALA A 481 -8.26 -12.68 -27.10
N ALA A 482 -7.33 -11.82 -27.53
CA ALA A 482 -6.01 -11.73 -26.91
C ALA A 482 -6.08 -11.37 -25.42
N VAL A 483 -6.96 -10.44 -25.03
CA VAL A 483 -7.21 -10.12 -23.62
C VAL A 483 -7.72 -11.35 -22.86
N HIS A 484 -8.63 -12.13 -23.45
CA HIS A 484 -9.15 -13.34 -22.82
C HIS A 484 -8.05 -14.37 -22.47
N GLU A 485 -7.08 -14.56 -23.37
CA GLU A 485 -5.95 -15.49 -23.19
C GLU A 485 -5.02 -15.06 -22.05
N ILE A 486 -4.71 -13.77 -21.96
CA ILE A 486 -3.81 -13.23 -20.92
C ILE A 486 -4.54 -12.93 -19.59
N ALA A 487 -5.89 -12.99 -19.61
CA ALA A 487 -6.75 -12.79 -18.46
C ALA A 487 -6.89 -14.08 -17.64
N GLN A 488 -8.03 -14.77 -17.74
CA GLN A 488 -8.36 -15.96 -16.94
C GLN A 488 -8.15 -15.81 -15.42
N GLY A 489 -8.20 -14.58 -14.88
CA GLY A 489 -7.91 -14.30 -13.46
C GLY A 489 -6.43 -14.29 -13.09
N ARG A 490 -5.51 -14.46 -14.05
CA ARG A 490 -4.07 -14.60 -13.83
C ARG A 490 -3.43 -13.29 -13.37
N VAL A 491 -2.57 -13.39 -12.36
CA VAL A 491 -1.78 -12.28 -11.83
C VAL A 491 -0.48 -12.16 -12.62
N TRP A 492 -0.03 -10.92 -12.89
CA TRP A 492 1.21 -10.64 -13.61
C TRP A 492 2.10 -9.67 -12.82
N SER A 493 3.42 -9.79 -12.98
CA SER A 493 4.37 -8.74 -12.59
C SER A 493 4.21 -7.52 -13.52
N GLY A 494 4.64 -6.34 -13.09
CA GLY A 494 4.61 -5.13 -13.91
C GLY A 494 5.50 -5.26 -15.15
N LYS A 495 6.61 -5.99 -15.03
CA LYS A 495 7.48 -6.36 -16.16
C LYS A 495 6.72 -7.13 -17.24
N ARG A 496 6.05 -8.22 -16.89
CA ARG A 496 5.27 -9.03 -17.84
C ARG A 496 4.03 -8.30 -18.33
N ALA A 497 3.40 -7.50 -17.48
CA ALA A 497 2.27 -6.68 -17.88
C ALA A 497 2.63 -5.68 -19.00
N LEU A 498 3.87 -5.18 -19.02
CA LEU A 498 4.36 -4.34 -20.12
C LEU A 498 4.47 -5.15 -21.41
N GLU A 499 5.08 -6.34 -21.34
CA GLU A 499 5.24 -7.25 -22.49
C GLU A 499 3.89 -7.66 -23.11
N LEU A 500 2.85 -7.78 -22.26
CA LEU A 500 1.49 -8.13 -22.65
C LEU A 500 0.63 -6.93 -23.07
N GLY A 501 1.15 -5.70 -23.02
CA GLY A 501 0.40 -4.47 -23.34
C GLY A 501 -0.65 -4.06 -22.31
N LEU A 502 -0.64 -4.67 -21.13
CA LEU A 502 -1.53 -4.32 -20.02
C LEU A 502 -1.12 -3.00 -19.35
N VAL A 503 0.16 -2.64 -19.42
CA VAL A 503 0.71 -1.33 -18.99
C VAL A 503 1.56 -0.72 -20.11
N ASP A 504 1.82 0.58 -20.06
CA ASP A 504 2.54 1.30 -21.12
C ASP A 504 4.03 1.44 -20.83
N LYS A 505 4.39 1.65 -19.55
CA LYS A 505 5.76 1.98 -19.15
C LYS A 505 6.11 1.43 -17.78
N LEU A 506 7.41 1.15 -17.60
CA LEU A 506 7.98 0.90 -16.29
C LEU A 506 8.29 2.23 -15.58
N GLY A 507 7.80 2.41 -14.37
CA GLY A 507 8.05 3.61 -13.56
C GLY A 507 7.07 3.81 -12.42
N GLY A 508 7.33 4.84 -11.63
CA GLY A 508 6.64 5.13 -10.37
C GLY A 508 5.68 6.32 -10.43
N LEU A 509 5.38 6.89 -9.26
CA LEU A 509 4.48 8.04 -9.10
C LEU A 509 5.04 9.30 -9.76
N GLU A 510 6.34 9.58 -9.60
CA GLU A 510 6.94 10.76 -10.21
C GLU A 510 7.00 10.69 -11.74
N ASP A 511 7.22 9.50 -12.31
CA ASP A 511 7.19 9.30 -13.76
C ASP A 511 5.78 9.56 -14.33
N ALA A 512 4.76 9.06 -13.62
CA ALA A 512 3.37 9.32 -13.96
C ALA A 512 3.01 10.82 -13.85
N MET A 513 3.47 11.50 -12.80
CA MET A 513 3.28 12.95 -12.62
C MET A 513 3.96 13.75 -13.73
N ALA A 514 5.20 13.39 -14.09
CA ALA A 514 5.92 14.04 -15.19
C ALA A 514 5.20 13.84 -16.53
N SER A 515 4.69 12.62 -16.80
CA SER A 515 3.89 12.36 -18.00
C SER A 515 2.58 13.16 -18.02
N ALA A 516 1.85 13.19 -16.90
CA ALA A 516 0.61 13.94 -16.77
C ALA A 516 0.82 15.45 -17.00
N ALA A 517 1.88 16.03 -16.40
CA ALA A 517 2.25 17.42 -16.63
C ALA A 517 2.61 17.70 -18.09
N LYS A 518 3.40 16.82 -18.71
CA LYS A 518 3.77 16.93 -20.13
C LYS A 518 2.54 16.87 -21.04
N ARG A 519 1.61 15.95 -20.79
CA ARG A 519 0.37 15.79 -21.58
C ARG A 519 -0.57 16.99 -21.47
N ALA A 520 -0.51 17.71 -20.35
CA ALA A 520 -1.24 18.96 -20.14
C ALA A 520 -0.43 20.22 -20.51
N ASN A 521 0.79 20.08 -21.04
CA ASN A 521 1.70 21.19 -21.37
C ASN A 521 1.93 22.14 -20.18
N LEU A 522 2.20 21.59 -19.00
CA LEU A 522 2.44 22.36 -17.77
C LEU A 522 3.93 22.62 -17.55
N ASP A 523 4.34 23.88 -17.62
CA ASP A 523 5.71 24.30 -17.28
C ASP A 523 5.88 24.64 -15.79
N SER A 524 4.83 25.19 -15.17
CA SER A 524 4.76 25.50 -13.73
C SER A 524 3.38 25.09 -13.21
N TYR A 525 3.35 24.29 -12.15
CA TYR A 525 2.12 23.75 -11.60
C TYR A 525 2.25 23.41 -10.11
N ALA A 526 1.13 23.53 -9.39
CA ALA A 526 1.01 23.02 -8.04
C ALA A 526 0.54 21.56 -8.09
N VAL A 527 1.11 20.70 -7.23
CA VAL A 527 0.62 19.34 -7.06
C VAL A 527 -0.36 19.32 -5.90
N GLU A 528 -1.63 19.04 -6.19
CA GLU A 528 -2.70 18.95 -5.20
C GLU A 528 -3.04 17.48 -4.93
N GLU A 529 -2.81 17.02 -3.69
CA GLU A 529 -3.22 15.69 -3.27
C GLU A 529 -4.68 15.72 -2.83
N TYR A 530 -5.52 14.96 -3.52
CA TYR A 530 -6.95 14.87 -3.24
C TYR A 530 -7.18 13.82 -2.15
N GLN A 531 -7.13 14.27 -0.90
CA GLN A 531 -7.52 13.49 0.27
C GLN A 531 -8.31 14.39 1.22
N LYS A 532 -9.46 13.94 1.70
CA LYS A 532 -10.16 14.66 2.77
C LYS A 532 -9.57 14.23 4.11
N GLU A 533 -8.81 15.13 4.73
CA GLU A 533 -8.45 15.02 6.15
C GLU A 533 -9.73 15.04 6.98
N GLY A 534 -9.88 14.05 7.87
CA GLY A 534 -10.90 14.13 8.91
C GLY A 534 -10.51 15.24 9.89
N THR A 535 -11.49 15.91 10.49
CA THR A 535 -11.17 16.85 11.57
C THR A 535 -10.65 16.08 12.79
N LEU A 536 -9.78 16.69 13.61
CA LEU A 536 -9.32 16.07 14.87
C LEU A 536 -10.48 15.60 15.77
N LEU A 537 -11.62 16.31 15.73
CA LEU A 537 -12.84 15.91 16.44
C LEU A 537 -13.49 14.65 15.85
N GLU A 538 -13.54 14.52 14.52
CA GLU A 538 -14.01 13.30 13.85
C GLU A 538 -13.12 12.11 14.20
N GLU A 539 -11.79 12.29 14.24
CA GLU A 539 -10.84 11.24 14.62
C GLU A 539 -10.97 10.85 16.11
N LEU A 540 -11.11 11.82 17.02
CA LEU A 540 -11.36 11.55 18.44
C LEU A 540 -12.66 10.76 18.66
N MET A 541 -13.75 11.14 17.99
CA MET A 541 -15.03 10.44 18.10
C MET A 541 -14.95 9.00 17.60
N LYS A 542 -14.14 8.74 16.56
CA LYS A 542 -13.85 7.39 16.07
C LYS A 542 -13.05 6.57 17.08
N GLU A 543 -12.00 7.14 17.66
CA GLU A 543 -11.16 6.45 18.67
C GLU A 543 -11.92 6.14 19.98
N MET A 544 -12.94 6.93 20.33
CA MET A 544 -13.83 6.66 21.47
C MET A 544 -14.84 5.52 21.20
N GLY A 545 -15.08 5.18 19.94
CA GLY A 545 -15.78 3.95 19.57
C GLY A 545 -14.86 2.76 19.84
N MET A 546 -15.21 1.89 20.78
CA MET A 546 -14.35 0.77 21.18
C MET A 546 -14.04 -0.16 19.99
N GLU A 547 -12.87 0.00 19.37
CA GLU A 547 -12.22 -1.07 18.60
C GLU A 547 -11.50 -1.99 19.59
N VAL A 548 -11.95 -3.24 19.66
CA VAL A 548 -11.25 -4.28 20.41
C VAL A 548 -9.95 -4.60 19.68
N GLN A 549 -8.84 -4.04 20.15
CA GLN A 549 -7.50 -4.50 19.74
C GLN A 549 -7.23 -5.87 20.35
N LEU A 550 -7.45 -6.92 19.57
CA LEU A 550 -6.98 -8.27 19.92
C LEU A 550 -5.44 -8.25 19.94
N ARG A 551 -4.85 -8.82 21.01
CA ARG A 551 -3.39 -8.87 21.19
C ARG A 551 -2.73 -9.57 20.00
N GLN A 552 -1.69 -8.92 19.48
CA GLN A 552 -0.83 -9.41 18.41
C GLN A 552 -0.13 -10.71 18.85
N ASN A 553 -0.45 -11.80 18.15
CA ASN A 553 0.27 -13.05 18.19
C ASN A 553 0.32 -13.54 16.73
N PRO A 554 1.47 -13.98 16.18
CA PRO A 554 1.60 -14.37 14.77
C PRO A 554 0.53 -15.38 14.28
N LEU A 555 0.12 -16.32 15.15
CA LEU A 555 -0.95 -17.29 14.85
C LEU A 555 -2.33 -16.64 14.79
N VAL A 556 -2.58 -15.66 15.66
CA VAL A 556 -3.82 -14.87 15.69
C VAL A 556 -3.84 -13.92 14.50
N ASP A 557 -2.71 -13.30 14.15
CA ASP A 557 -2.60 -12.33 13.05
C ASP A 557 -2.89 -12.97 11.69
N THR A 558 -2.38 -14.17 11.44
CA THR A 558 -2.63 -14.89 10.18
C THR A 558 -4.12 -15.23 10.03
N THR A 559 -4.75 -15.71 11.10
CA THR A 559 -6.19 -16.01 11.13
C THR A 559 -7.01 -14.73 11.02
N TRP A 560 -6.60 -13.67 11.72
CA TRP A 560 -7.28 -12.38 11.73
C TRP A 560 -7.26 -11.70 10.36
N LYS A 561 -6.15 -11.77 9.62
CA LYS A 561 -6.08 -11.29 8.23
C LYS A 561 -7.11 -11.96 7.32
N GLN A 562 -7.36 -13.25 7.53
CA GLN A 562 -8.38 -13.99 6.77
C GLN A 562 -9.80 -13.58 7.18
N VAL A 563 -10.02 -13.29 8.47
CA VAL A 563 -11.27 -12.67 8.93
C VAL A 563 -11.45 -11.29 8.30
N GLN A 564 -10.41 -10.46 8.27
CA GLN A 564 -10.43 -9.15 7.63
C GLN A 564 -10.73 -9.25 6.12
N TYR A 565 -10.14 -10.22 5.42
CA TYR A 565 -10.48 -10.52 4.02
C TYR A 565 -11.97 -10.82 3.87
N LEU A 566 -12.54 -11.70 4.70
CA LEU A 566 -13.97 -12.00 4.65
C LEU A 566 -14.85 -10.77 4.98
N LEU A 567 -14.42 -9.93 5.92
CA LEU A 567 -15.11 -8.70 6.28
C LEU A 567 -15.02 -7.62 5.19
N SER A 568 -13.99 -7.64 4.33
CA SER A 568 -13.88 -6.70 3.21
C SER A 568 -14.73 -7.07 1.99
N LEU A 569 -15.25 -8.30 1.95
CA LEU A 569 -16.22 -8.79 0.96
C LEU A 569 -17.62 -8.14 1.19
N THR A 570 -17.75 -6.89 0.77
CA THR A 570 -18.91 -6.02 1.05
C THR A 570 -19.85 -5.81 -0.14
N ASP A 571 -19.65 -6.50 -1.27
CA ASP A 571 -20.50 -6.31 -2.44
C ASP A 571 -21.92 -6.83 -2.14
N ALA A 572 -22.93 -6.00 -2.39
CA ALA A 572 -24.32 -6.30 -2.03
C ALA A 572 -24.86 -7.59 -2.69
N LYS A 573 -24.22 -8.04 -3.79
CA LYS A 573 -24.58 -9.26 -4.52
C LYS A 573 -23.57 -10.40 -4.29
N GLY A 574 -22.55 -10.17 -3.47
CA GLY A 574 -21.48 -11.13 -3.17
C GLY A 574 -20.54 -11.38 -4.35
N ILE A 575 -20.35 -10.40 -5.25
CA ILE A 575 -19.53 -10.57 -6.46
C ILE A 575 -18.33 -9.64 -6.47
N TYR A 576 -17.17 -10.21 -6.76
CA TYR A 576 -15.88 -9.59 -6.53
C TYR A 576 -14.95 -9.70 -7.74
N ALA A 577 -14.32 -8.57 -8.07
CA ALA A 577 -13.11 -8.49 -8.87
C ALA A 577 -11.96 -8.18 -7.90
N ARG A 578 -11.47 -9.21 -7.19
CA ARG A 578 -10.38 -9.12 -6.21
C ARG A 578 -9.28 -10.14 -6.52
N MET A 579 -8.02 -9.83 -6.21
CA MET A 579 -6.91 -10.78 -6.27
C MET A 579 -7.13 -12.01 -5.39
N PRO A 580 -6.43 -13.12 -5.67
CA PRO A 580 -6.58 -14.37 -4.93
C PRO A 580 -6.49 -14.27 -3.40
N TYR A 581 -5.50 -13.54 -2.90
CA TYR A 581 -5.27 -13.34 -1.48
C TYR A 581 -4.35 -12.13 -1.33
N ASP A 582 -4.22 -11.65 -0.10
CA ASP A 582 -3.19 -10.68 0.23
C ASP A 582 -1.84 -11.40 0.09
N LEU A 583 -1.14 -11.13 -1.01
CA LEU A 583 0.16 -11.73 -1.27
C LEU A 583 1.18 -11.15 -0.30
N ILE A 584 1.41 -11.86 0.80
CA ILE A 584 2.55 -11.60 1.68
C ILE A 584 3.72 -12.37 1.08
N ILE A 585 4.68 -11.60 0.59
CA ILE A 585 5.97 -12.10 0.14
C ILE A 585 6.93 -11.89 1.30
N HIS A 586 7.29 -13.00 1.92
CA HIS A 586 8.35 -13.06 2.92
C HIS A 586 9.69 -12.88 2.23
#